data_AF-A0A7C5R1Q8-F1
#
_entry.id   AF-A0A7C5R1Q8-F1
#
_cell.length_a   1.000
_cell.length_b   1.000
_cell.length_c   1.000
_cell.angle_alpha   90.00
_cell.angle_beta   90.00
_cell.angle_gamma   90.00
#
_symmetry.space_group_name_H-M   'P 1'
#
loop_
_entity.id
_entity.type
_entity.pdbx_description
1 polymer ?
#
loop_
_entity_poly.entity_id
_entity_poly.type
_entity_poly.pdbx_seq_one_letter_code
_entity_poly.pdbx_strand_id
1 'polypeptide(L)'
;MQTRPRKMLLALLVACAVTLVTSCATGSRVVLVTMTTEVDGTPTDLLRIGPGTKAPVYFWDGEQWILAHNNVTLPEGWLVIPPPPTDKEGGTGNE
;
A
#
# COMPACT_ATOMS: atom_id res chain seq x y z
N MET A 1 -27.91 -51.56 10.94
CA MET A 1 -27.51 -50.85 9.70
C MET A 1 -26.90 -49.51 10.11
N GLN A 2 -25.63 -49.46 10.50
CA GLN A 2 -25.01 -48.24 11.04
C GLN A 2 -23.53 -48.15 10.62
N THR A 3 -23.28 -47.62 9.42
CA THR A 3 -21.94 -47.37 8.86
C THR A 3 -21.86 -45.93 8.34
N ARG A 4 -22.14 -44.93 9.19
CA ARG A 4 -22.18 -43.51 8.77
C ARG A 4 -21.17 -42.54 9.40
N PRO A 5 -20.57 -42.72 10.61
CA PRO A 5 -19.80 -41.62 11.21
C PRO A 5 -18.41 -41.42 10.58
N ARG A 6 -17.71 -42.49 10.17
CA ARG A 6 -16.35 -42.38 9.61
C ARG A 6 -16.30 -41.72 8.24
N LYS A 7 -17.28 -41.97 7.36
CA LYS A 7 -17.33 -41.36 6.02
C LYS A 7 -17.68 -39.88 6.08
N MET A 8 -18.52 -39.49 7.05
CA MET A 8 -18.90 -38.09 7.28
C MET A 8 -17.74 -37.27 7.87
N LEU A 9 -16.99 -37.83 8.82
CA LEU A 9 -15.79 -37.18 9.37
C LEU A 9 -14.69 -37.02 8.31
N LEU A 10 -14.48 -38.04 7.47
CA LEU A 10 -13.49 -37.98 6.40
C LEU A 10 -13.89 -36.93 5.33
N ALA A 11 -15.17 -36.86 4.97
CA ALA A 11 -15.66 -35.85 4.04
C ALA A 11 -15.49 -34.41 4.57
N LEU A 12 -15.73 -34.20 5.88
CA LEU A 12 -15.53 -32.90 6.52
C LEU A 12 -14.05 -32.48 6.54
N LEU A 13 -13.14 -33.41 6.84
CA LEU A 13 -11.70 -33.15 6.85
C LEU A 13 -11.16 -32.83 5.45
N VAL A 14 -11.63 -33.55 4.42
CA VAL A 14 -11.26 -33.26 3.02
C VAL A 14 -11.78 -31.90 2.58
N ALA A 15 -13.03 -31.56 2.91
CA ALA A 15 -13.60 -30.24 2.58
C ALA A 15 -12.82 -29.09 3.24
N CYS A 16 -12.43 -29.25 4.51
CA CYS A 16 -11.65 -28.26 5.24
C CYS A 16 -10.25 -28.07 4.61
N ALA A 17 -9.57 -29.17 4.28
CA ALA A 17 -8.25 -29.12 3.62
C ALA A 17 -8.29 -28.35 2.28
N VAL A 18 -9.35 -28.52 1.48
CA VAL A 18 -9.52 -27.80 0.20
C VAL A 18 -9.73 -26.29 0.42
N THR A 19 -10.48 -25.90 1.46
CA THR A 19 -10.69 -24.49 1.80
C THR A 19 -9.44 -23.80 2.37
N LEU A 20 -8.59 -24.52 3.10
CA LEU A 20 -7.36 -23.95 3.65
C LEU A 20 -6.31 -23.68 2.56
N VAL A 21 -6.20 -24.54 1.54
CA VAL A 21 -5.22 -24.38 0.45
C VAL A 21 -5.57 -23.21 -0.48
N THR A 22 -6.85 -22.85 -0.58
CA THR A 22 -7.31 -21.79 -1.49
C THR A 22 -7.28 -20.38 -0.87
N SER A 23 -7.18 -20.24 0.46
CA SER A 23 -7.21 -18.92 1.11
C SER A 23 -5.85 -18.24 1.32
N CYS A 24 -4.74 -18.98 1.27
CA CYS A 24 -3.42 -18.44 1.66
C CYS A 24 -2.52 -17.99 0.50
N ALA A 25 -2.93 -18.13 -0.77
CA ALA A 25 -2.01 -17.98 -1.91
C ALA A 25 -2.31 -16.84 -2.90
N THR A 26 -3.41 -16.09 -2.73
CA THR A 26 -3.93 -15.22 -3.80
C THR A 26 -3.65 -13.73 -3.64
N GLY A 27 -2.85 -13.32 -2.67
CA GLY A 27 -2.43 -11.92 -2.53
C GLY A 27 -1.15 -11.63 -3.30
N SER A 28 -1.24 -10.87 -4.40
CA SER A 28 -0.06 -10.29 -5.04
C SER A 28 0.67 -9.38 -4.04
N ARG A 29 1.88 -9.77 -3.65
CA ARG A 29 2.76 -8.91 -2.84
C ARG A 29 3.43 -7.92 -3.78
N VAL A 30 3.05 -6.66 -3.69
CA VAL A 30 3.71 -5.58 -4.43
C VAL A 30 4.77 -4.99 -3.51
N VAL A 31 6.01 -4.99 -3.97
CA VAL A 31 7.12 -4.28 -3.32
C VAL A 31 7.41 -3.05 -4.16
N LEU A 32 7.38 -1.89 -3.51
CA LEU A 32 7.84 -0.64 -4.12
C LEU A 32 9.36 -0.65 -4.14
N VAL A 33 9.95 -0.75 -5.32
CA VAL A 33 11.39 -0.54 -5.52
C VAL A 33 11.55 0.90 -5.99
N THR A 34 11.90 1.79 -5.06
CA THR A 34 12.23 3.18 -5.37
C THR A 34 13.58 3.21 -6.09
N MET A 35 13.60 3.67 -7.33
CA MET A 35 14.85 3.95 -8.04
C MET A 35 15.14 5.44 -7.88
N THR A 36 15.70 5.81 -6.73
CA THR A 36 16.18 7.18 -6.45
C THR A 36 17.17 7.59 -7.53
N THR A 37 16.64 8.12 -8.62
CA THR A 37 17.41 8.74 -9.68
C THR A 37 17.48 10.18 -9.27
N GLU A 38 18.50 10.52 -8.50
CA GLU A 38 18.78 11.91 -8.17
C GLU A 38 19.24 12.60 -9.44
N VAL A 39 18.33 13.38 -10.04
CA VAL A 39 18.73 14.48 -10.92
C VAL A 39 18.71 15.70 -10.01
N ASP A 40 19.88 16.28 -9.75
CA ASP A 40 20.06 17.48 -8.94
C ASP A 40 19.53 17.38 -7.49
N GLY A 41 19.63 16.20 -6.86
CA GLY A 41 19.20 15.98 -5.46
C GLY A 41 17.68 15.89 -5.26
N THR A 42 16.90 15.87 -6.35
CA THR A 42 15.44 15.66 -6.29
C THR A 42 15.11 14.21 -6.58
N PRO A 43 14.41 13.48 -5.68
CA PRO A 43 13.95 12.13 -5.97
C PRO A 43 12.92 12.17 -7.11
N THR A 44 13.16 11.47 -8.22
CA THR A 44 12.24 11.47 -9.39
C THR A 44 11.24 10.31 -9.38
N ASP A 45 11.17 9.54 -8.30
CA ASP A 45 10.26 8.40 -8.21
C ASP A 45 8.82 8.85 -8.02
N LEU A 46 8.09 8.97 -9.14
CA LEU A 46 6.65 9.22 -9.13
C LEU A 46 5.90 7.90 -9.04
N LEU A 47 5.03 7.77 -8.04
CA LEU A 47 4.16 6.60 -7.91
C LEU A 47 2.75 6.91 -8.41
N ARG A 48 2.27 6.13 -9.38
CA ARG A 48 0.87 6.25 -9.85
C ARG A 48 -0.09 5.58 -8.88
N ILE A 49 -1.09 6.33 -8.44
CA ILE A 49 -2.14 5.86 -7.53
C ILE A 49 -3.31 5.29 -8.33
N GLY A 50 -3.78 4.11 -7.94
CA GLY A 50 -4.97 3.50 -8.53
C GLY A 50 -6.26 4.22 -8.12
N PRO A 51 -7.32 4.15 -8.95
CA PRO A 51 -8.59 4.80 -8.67
C PRO A 51 -9.24 4.25 -7.39
N GLY A 52 -9.94 5.12 -6.65
CA GLY A 52 -10.69 4.71 -5.47
C GLY A 52 -9.84 4.55 -4.21
N THR A 53 -8.55 4.87 -4.28
CA THR A 53 -7.67 4.93 -3.11
C THR A 53 -8.23 5.92 -2.08
N LYS A 54 -8.34 5.49 -0.81
CA LYS A 54 -8.78 6.32 0.30
C LYS A 54 -7.63 6.55 1.26
N ALA A 55 -7.12 7.77 1.31
CA ALA A 55 -5.96 8.14 2.12
C ALA A 55 -6.04 9.60 2.56
N PRO A 56 -5.37 9.99 3.66
CA PRO A 56 -5.15 11.39 3.96
C PRO A 56 -4.18 11.98 2.92
N VAL A 57 -4.35 13.24 2.57
CA VAL A 57 -3.50 13.97 1.62
C VAL A 57 -2.95 15.23 2.25
N TYR A 58 -1.80 15.68 1.77
CA TYR A 58 -1.34 17.03 2.06
C TYR A 58 -2.08 18.03 1.18
N PHE A 59 -2.46 19.17 1.76
CA PHE A 59 -2.99 20.32 1.03
C PHE A 59 -2.24 21.57 1.47
N TRP A 60 -2.15 22.54 0.56
CA TRP A 60 -1.57 23.85 0.87
C TRP A 60 -2.64 24.75 1.46
N ASP A 61 -2.41 25.32 2.63
CA ASP A 61 -3.35 26.24 3.30
C ASP A 61 -3.11 27.73 2.96
N GLY A 62 -2.05 28.03 2.21
CA GLY A 62 -1.59 29.38 1.91
C GLY A 62 -0.20 29.69 2.47
N GLU A 63 0.20 28.98 3.53
CA GLU A 63 1.46 29.20 4.26
C GLU A 63 2.31 27.93 4.37
N GLN A 64 1.68 26.78 4.56
CA GLN A 64 2.37 25.50 4.74
C GLN A 64 1.56 24.31 4.17
N TRP A 65 2.27 23.20 3.97
CA TRP A 65 1.64 21.93 3.63
C TRP A 65 1.08 21.26 4.89
N ILE A 66 -0.23 21.04 4.94
CA ILE A 66 -0.92 20.41 6.07
C ILE A 66 -1.44 19.04 5.67
N LEU A 67 -1.20 18.04 6.52
CA LEU A 67 -1.80 16.71 6.37
C LEU A 67 -3.29 16.76 6.76
N ALA A 68 -4.17 16.37 5.83
CA ALA A 68 -5.59 16.29 6.09
C ALA A 68 -5.91 15.25 7.18
N HIS A 69 -6.82 15.60 8.08
CA HIS A 69 -7.32 14.66 9.10
C HIS A 69 -8.24 13.59 8.52
N ASN A 70 -8.94 13.92 7.42
CA ASN A 70 -9.89 13.03 6.76
C ASN A 70 -9.26 12.34 5.56
N ASN A 71 -9.73 11.11 5.28
CA ASN A 71 -9.39 10.41 4.06
C ASN A 71 -10.18 10.99 2.89
N VAL A 72 -9.49 11.32 1.80
CA VAL A 72 -10.10 11.66 0.52
C VAL A 72 -10.08 10.45 -0.40
N THR A 73 -11.10 10.35 -1.26
CA THR A 73 -11.13 9.35 -2.32
C THR A 73 -10.43 9.92 -3.54
N LEU A 74 -9.29 9.35 -3.90
CA LEU A 74 -8.49 9.79 -5.03
C LEU A 74 -9.06 9.21 -6.33
N PRO A 75 -9.32 10.05 -7.35
CA PRO A 75 -9.73 9.56 -8.66
C PRO A 75 -8.53 8.97 -9.42
N GLU A 76 -8.77 8.41 -10.60
CA GLU A 76 -7.69 7.86 -11.42
C GLU A 76 -6.70 8.96 -11.85
N GLY A 77 -5.42 8.58 -12.01
CA GLY A 77 -4.41 9.42 -12.67
C GLY A 77 -3.58 10.28 -11.72
N TRP A 78 -3.80 10.19 -10.42
CA TRP A 78 -2.99 10.89 -9.42
C TRP A 78 -1.62 10.25 -9.28
N LEU A 79 -0.61 11.09 -9.06
CA LEU A 79 0.77 10.70 -8.79
C LEU A 79 1.14 11.13 -7.37
N VAL A 80 1.85 10.28 -6.64
CA VAL A 80 2.55 10.68 -5.42
C VAL A 80 3.89 11.25 -5.85
N ILE A 81 4.15 12.47 -5.40
CA ILE A 81 5.47 13.10 -5.45
C ILE A 81 6.14 12.96 -4.08
N PRO A 82 7.48 13.00 -4.01
CA PRO A 82 8.18 13.14 -2.74
C PRO A 82 7.65 14.34 -1.95
N PRO A 83 7.73 14.30 -0.61
CA PRO A 83 7.36 15.45 0.20
C PRO A 83 8.22 16.66 -0.19
N PRO A 84 7.66 17.88 -0.10
CA PRO A 84 8.43 19.09 -0.32
C PRO A 84 9.60 19.18 0.67
N PRO A 85 10.73 19.82 0.31
CA PRO A 85 11.86 19.99 1.21
C PRO A 85 11.40 20.66 2.50
N THR A 86 11.68 20.03 3.64
CA THR A 86 11.49 20.70 4.93
C THR A 86 12.71 21.58 5.18
N ASP A 87 12.47 22.84 5.50
CA ASP A 87 13.46 23.84 5.92
C ASP A 87 14.34 23.43 7.13
N LYS A 88 14.05 22.27 7.75
CA LYS A 88 14.78 21.71 8.89
C LYS A 88 15.91 20.74 8.55
N GLU A 89 16.32 20.62 7.29
CA GLU A 89 17.53 19.89 6.93
C GLU A 89 18.74 20.83 6.82
N GLY A 90 18.97 21.57 7.91
CA GLY A 90 20.24 22.26 8.15
C GLY A 90 21.18 21.34 8.90
N GLY A 91 22.15 20.73 8.21
CA GLY A 91 23.33 20.17 8.88
C GLY A 91 24.03 19.00 8.21
N THR A 92 24.64 19.21 7.05
CA THR A 92 26.02 18.79 6.69
C THR A 92 26.32 19.51 5.37
N GLY A 93 27.02 20.64 5.37
CA GLY A 93 28.47 20.65 5.45
C GLY A 93 29.03 20.50 4.03
N ASN A 94 29.54 21.60 3.47
CA ASN A 94 30.85 21.72 2.82
C ASN A 94 31.03 23.16 2.34
N GLU A 95 31.98 23.83 3.00
CA GLU A 95 32.81 24.90 2.42
C GLU A 95 33.48 24.44 1.13
#